data_AF-A0A3D4R6K2-F1
#
_entry.id   AF-A0A3D4R6K2-F1
#
_cell.length_a   1.000
_cell.length_b   1.000
_cell.length_c   1.000
_cell.angle_alpha   90.00
_cell.angle_beta   90.00
_cell.angle_gamma   90.00
#
_symmetry.space_group_name_H-M   'P 1'
#
loop_
_entity.id
_entity.type
_entity.pdbx_description
1 polymer ?
#
loop_
_entity_poly.entity_id
_entity_poly.type
_entity_poly.pdbx_seq_one_letter_code
_entity_poly.pdbx_strand_id
1 'polypeptide(L)'
;MPALIDLFIPKHTHFGLSIGRTWIRAVEVTPEGKVRSAAEIQIPENTFKDGALVAVDVFKDLLRKLVAAGKFSTNYVMVCFPEVYAYSREHNLPFIPLSDVREAISYQVKDLFPFPEEDVYFDWKLVEQTADNLKVVVVAIQKKILDTIVPALIDIGLKPVSFEPGASALSRLLVFNPGQHAIVTEINYRGAYVSVVAGKKTLFTTIVNHPQGETDEVFFTNINQTVLEVITYYKNKGILEEKNTTIALTGDLASTQFADKMKPHVPYPIELLMTAISNPAFNKAFAVATSPIAPPEDENSINLLPPEIQKKYDRERETIFYRNLFSRSGVILGVFFIFSIVLFVFLTFERQRLESRVQSITEITVSQKPDTQKLLLLNAQAKNIVELAPMRKTARDKLQVIANLLPPAVHITQWEFDDTKQQFILQGEAESRTDLLDFKMRLDASDEFDRITLPLDSLELARNSRFSISFLVKE
;
A
#
# COMPACT_ATOMS: atom_id res chain seq x y z
N MET A 1 -5.93 2.20 15.80
CA MET A 1 -6.23 1.06 14.90
C MET A 1 -7.43 1.22 13.94
N PRO A 2 -8.43 2.11 14.11
CA PRO A 2 -9.64 2.08 13.26
C PRO A 2 -9.38 2.37 11.77
N ALA A 3 -8.34 3.16 11.45
CA ALA A 3 -8.00 3.52 10.07
C ALA A 3 -7.64 2.33 9.16
N LEU A 4 -7.11 1.22 9.71
CA LEU A 4 -6.77 0.05 8.89
C LEU A 4 -8.03 -0.74 8.53
N ILE A 5 -8.93 -0.93 9.50
CA ILE A 5 -10.18 -1.69 9.33
C ILE A 5 -11.06 -1.04 8.26
N ASP A 6 -11.20 0.30 8.29
CA ASP A 6 -11.96 1.06 7.30
C ASP A 6 -11.42 0.94 5.86
N LEU A 7 -10.15 0.60 5.69
CA LEU A 7 -9.55 0.38 4.37
C LEU A 7 -10.03 -0.95 3.74
N PHE A 8 -10.38 -1.95 4.57
CA PHE A 8 -10.71 -3.31 4.16
C PHE A 8 -12.20 -3.65 4.30
N ILE A 9 -13.00 -2.83 4.99
CA ILE A 9 -14.42 -3.04 5.20
C ILE A 9 -15.22 -1.92 4.51
N PRO A 10 -16.08 -2.24 3.52
CA PRO A 10 -16.91 -1.25 2.87
C PRO A 10 -17.90 -0.62 3.87
N LYS A 11 -17.97 0.71 3.90
CA LYS A 11 -19.02 1.42 4.64
C LYS A 11 -20.37 1.06 4.03
N HIS A 12 -21.25 0.47 4.83
CA HIS A 12 -22.60 0.17 4.39
C HIS A 12 -23.38 1.48 4.25
N THR A 13 -24.03 1.66 3.10
CA THR A 13 -25.15 2.59 3.01
C THR A 13 -26.33 1.94 3.71
N HIS A 14 -27.12 2.73 4.43
CA HIS A 14 -28.34 2.30 5.09
C HIS A 14 -29.48 3.26 4.78
N PHE A 15 -30.70 2.83 5.03
CA PHE A 15 -31.83 3.72 5.14
C PHE A 15 -32.31 3.78 6.60
N GLY A 16 -32.95 4.88 6.96
CA GLY A 16 -33.56 5.08 8.25
C GLY A 16 -35.01 4.60 8.24
N LEU A 17 -35.43 3.87 9.27
CA LEU A 17 -36.79 3.35 9.45
C LEU A 17 -37.34 3.82 10.80
N SER A 18 -38.38 4.64 10.76
CA SER A 18 -39.16 5.01 11.94
C SER A 18 -40.38 4.13 12.05
N ILE A 19 -40.45 3.30 13.09
CA ILE A 19 -41.65 2.54 13.45
C ILE A 19 -42.45 3.41 14.43
N GLY A 20 -43.57 3.97 13.98
CA GLY A 20 -44.48 4.76 14.81
C GLY A 20 -45.59 3.93 15.45
N ARG A 21 -46.55 4.60 16.10
CA ARG A 21 -47.78 3.96 16.61
C ARG A 21 -48.90 3.86 15.56
N THR A 22 -48.76 4.62 14.47
CA THR A 22 -49.77 4.79 13.39
C THR A 22 -49.16 4.66 12.00
N TRP A 23 -47.88 4.97 11.83
CA TRP A 23 -47.17 4.94 10.55
C TRP A 23 -45.80 4.30 10.69
N ILE A 24 -45.37 3.57 9.66
CA ILE A 24 -43.96 3.23 9.44
C ILE A 24 -43.46 4.13 8.33
N ARG A 25 -42.33 4.81 8.56
CA ARG A 25 -41.72 5.71 7.57
C ARG A 25 -40.28 5.32 7.34
N ALA A 26 -39.84 5.37 6.10
CA ALA A 26 -38.48 5.07 5.73
C ALA A 26 -37.90 6.16 4.84
N VAL A 27 -36.62 6.47 5.03
CA VAL A 27 -35.88 7.48 4.27
C VAL A 27 -34.48 6.96 3.97
N GLU A 28 -34.06 7.05 2.72
CA GLU A 28 -32.66 6.83 2.31
C GLU A 28 -32.06 8.17 1.89
N VAL A 29 -30.86 8.45 2.39
CA VAL A 29 -30.10 9.66 2.06
C VAL A 29 -28.82 9.30 1.32
N THR A 30 -28.36 10.16 0.43
CA THR A 30 -27.04 10.05 -0.18
C THR A 30 -25.95 10.45 0.82
N PRO A 31 -24.68 10.10 0.58
CA PRO A 31 -23.56 10.56 1.42
C PRO A 31 -23.46 12.09 1.55
N GLU A 32 -23.98 12.84 0.57
CA GLU A 32 -24.04 14.31 0.58
C GLU A 32 -25.24 14.86 1.37
N GLY A 33 -26.03 13.99 2.01
CA GLY A 33 -27.19 14.37 2.83
C GLY A 33 -28.47 14.68 2.05
N LYS A 34 -28.52 14.37 0.74
CA LYS A 34 -29.74 14.55 -0.07
C LYS A 34 -30.68 13.37 0.09
N VAL A 35 -31.98 13.62 0.11
CA VAL A 35 -32.98 12.54 0.12
C VAL A 35 -32.95 11.81 -1.22
N ARG A 36 -32.63 10.52 -1.20
CA ARG A 36 -32.66 9.65 -2.37
C ARG A 36 -34.04 9.02 -2.56
N SER A 37 -34.63 8.57 -1.46
CA SER A 37 -35.96 7.96 -1.46
C SER A 37 -36.63 8.11 -0.11
N ALA A 38 -37.96 8.14 -0.11
CA ALA A 38 -38.79 8.10 1.07
C ALA A 38 -40.07 7.32 0.79
N ALA A 39 -40.56 6.60 1.79
CA ALA A 39 -41.84 5.90 1.73
C ALA A 39 -42.50 5.88 3.10
N GLU A 40 -43.82 5.79 3.12
CA GLU A 40 -44.59 5.56 4.34
C GLU A 40 -45.70 4.55 4.13
N ILE A 41 -46.10 3.90 5.20
CA ILE A 41 -47.24 2.99 5.22
C ILE A 41 -47.94 3.06 6.57
N GLN A 42 -49.27 3.09 6.55
CA GLN A 42 -50.06 3.13 7.76
C GLN A 42 -50.05 1.76 8.46
N ILE A 43 -49.96 1.78 9.78
CA ILE A 43 -50.02 0.60 10.65
C ILE A 43 -51.50 0.36 11.01
N PRO A 44 -52.07 -0.81 10.65
CA PRO A 44 -53.39 -1.20 11.11
C PRO A 44 -53.46 -1.29 12.64
N GLU A 45 -54.63 -1.00 13.19
CA GLU A 45 -54.88 -1.24 14.60
C GLU A 45 -54.62 -2.71 14.97
N ASN A 46 -54.22 -2.96 16.22
CA ASN A 46 -53.86 -4.28 16.72
C ASN A 46 -52.60 -4.92 16.09
N THR A 47 -51.82 -4.20 15.26
CA THR A 47 -50.51 -4.71 14.83
C THR A 47 -49.56 -4.87 16.02
N PHE A 48 -49.60 -3.90 16.93
CA PHE A 48 -48.83 -3.88 18.17
C PHE A 48 -49.76 -3.85 19.38
N LYS A 49 -49.34 -4.50 20.47
CA LYS A 49 -49.98 -4.43 21.78
C LYS A 49 -48.90 -4.11 22.82
N ASP A 50 -49.04 -2.99 23.52
CA ASP A 50 -48.08 -2.50 24.52
C ASP A 50 -46.63 -2.49 24.01
N GLY A 51 -46.47 -2.07 22.74
CA GLY A 51 -45.18 -2.03 22.03
C GLY A 51 -44.72 -3.34 21.41
N ALA A 52 -45.18 -4.49 21.90
CA ALA A 52 -44.85 -5.78 21.32
C ALA A 52 -45.59 -6.02 20.00
N LEU A 53 -44.90 -6.56 19.00
CA LEU A 53 -45.51 -6.92 17.72
C LEU A 53 -46.33 -8.20 17.89
N VAL A 54 -47.65 -8.11 17.69
CA VAL A 54 -48.58 -9.26 17.83
C VAL A 54 -49.06 -9.79 16.48
N ALA A 55 -49.18 -8.93 15.46
CA ALA A 55 -49.57 -9.34 14.10
C ALA A 55 -48.34 -9.41 13.17
N VAL A 56 -47.48 -10.40 13.40
CA VAL A 56 -46.16 -10.52 12.74
C VAL A 56 -46.28 -10.56 11.20
N ASP A 57 -47.19 -11.37 10.66
CA ASP A 57 -47.34 -11.49 9.20
C ASP A 57 -47.85 -10.20 8.55
N VAL A 58 -48.81 -9.52 9.19
CA VAL A 58 -49.29 -8.21 8.75
C VAL A 58 -48.14 -7.21 8.70
N PHE A 59 -47.32 -7.16 9.76
CA PHE A 59 -46.18 -6.25 9.81
C PHE A 59 -45.12 -6.56 8.73
N LYS A 60 -44.79 -7.84 8.51
CA LYS A 60 -43.89 -8.24 7.42
C LYS A 60 -44.42 -7.81 6.06
N ASP A 61 -45.71 -7.97 5.80
CA ASP A 61 -46.32 -7.54 4.54
C ASP A 61 -46.32 -6.02 4.35
N LEU A 62 -46.56 -5.26 5.42
CA LEU A 62 -46.45 -3.80 5.39
C LEU A 62 -45.01 -3.37 5.06
N LEU A 63 -44.02 -3.98 5.69
CA LEU A 63 -42.61 -3.68 5.42
C LEU A 63 -42.20 -4.05 3.99
N ARG A 64 -42.65 -5.19 3.45
CA ARG A 64 -42.39 -5.54 2.04
C ARG A 64 -42.96 -4.49 1.09
N LYS A 65 -44.20 -4.03 1.34
CA LYS A 65 -44.83 -2.97 0.55
C LYS A 65 -44.08 -1.65 0.69
N LEU A 66 -43.66 -1.28 1.89
CA LEU A 66 -42.87 -0.07 2.16
C LEU A 66 -41.53 -0.10 1.41
N VAL A 67 -40.79 -1.20 1.50
CA VAL A 67 -39.50 -1.37 0.82
C VAL A 67 -39.68 -1.37 -0.70
N ALA A 68 -40.71 -2.02 -1.23
CA ALA A 68 -41.02 -2.00 -2.65
C ALA A 68 -41.40 -0.60 -3.16
N ALA A 69 -42.17 0.16 -2.38
CA ALA A 69 -42.55 1.53 -2.70
C ALA A 69 -41.34 2.48 -2.65
N GLY A 70 -40.50 2.35 -1.63
CA GLY A 70 -39.30 3.16 -1.44
C GLY A 70 -38.14 2.80 -2.36
N LYS A 71 -38.10 1.60 -2.95
CA LYS A 71 -37.00 1.15 -3.85
C LYS A 71 -35.60 1.42 -3.25
N PHE A 72 -35.45 1.15 -1.96
CA PHE A 72 -34.20 1.40 -1.24
C PHE A 72 -33.05 0.58 -1.84
N SER A 73 -31.85 1.15 -1.89
CA SER A 73 -30.72 0.49 -2.56
C SER A 73 -29.95 -0.50 -1.70
N THR A 74 -30.33 -0.59 -0.44
CA THR A 74 -29.62 -1.33 0.60
C THR A 74 -30.64 -2.01 1.50
N ASN A 75 -30.23 -3.13 2.07
CA ASN A 75 -31.01 -3.84 3.08
C ASN A 75 -30.61 -3.45 4.50
N TYR A 76 -29.51 -2.71 4.67
CA TYR A 76 -29.09 -2.21 5.98
C TYR A 76 -30.03 -1.12 6.45
N VAL A 77 -30.52 -1.24 7.69
CA VAL A 77 -31.54 -0.33 8.24
C VAL A 77 -31.17 0.11 9.65
N MET A 78 -31.23 1.42 9.89
CA MET A 78 -31.20 1.98 11.25
C MET A 78 -32.64 2.26 11.67
N VAL A 79 -33.04 1.74 12.82
CA VAL A 79 -34.43 1.76 13.25
C VAL A 79 -34.58 2.69 14.45
N CYS A 80 -35.57 3.57 14.41
CA CYS A 80 -36.06 4.24 15.60
C CYS A 80 -37.49 3.85 15.92
N PHE A 81 -37.81 3.86 17.21
CA PHE A 81 -39.10 3.42 17.74
C PHE A 81 -39.67 4.47 18.72
N PRO A 82 -40.96 4.36 19.08
CA PRO A 82 -41.64 5.35 19.92
C PRO A 82 -41.09 5.38 21.35
N GLU A 83 -40.94 6.58 21.87
CA GLU A 83 -40.34 6.89 23.16
C GLU A 83 -41.11 6.26 24.32
N VAL A 84 -42.42 6.06 24.16
CA VAL A 84 -43.31 5.41 25.13
C VAL A 84 -42.89 3.97 25.49
N TYR A 85 -42.05 3.34 24.67
CA TYR A 85 -41.57 1.99 24.91
C TYR A 85 -40.14 1.91 25.47
N ALA A 86 -39.46 3.06 25.59
CA ALA A 86 -38.15 3.15 26.21
C ALA A 86 -38.20 3.94 27.51
N TYR A 87 -37.25 3.62 28.39
CA TYR A 87 -36.98 4.36 29.60
C TYR A 87 -35.62 4.99 29.47
N SER A 88 -35.50 6.25 29.87
CA SER A 88 -34.23 7.00 29.88
C SER A 88 -34.01 7.58 31.27
N ARG A 89 -32.80 7.42 31.80
CA ARG A 89 -32.37 7.96 33.09
C ARG A 89 -30.95 8.48 33.02
N GLU A 90 -30.74 9.68 33.52
CA GLU A 90 -29.39 10.16 33.84
C GLU A 90 -28.87 9.40 35.06
N HIS A 91 -27.60 9.02 35.02
CA HIS A 91 -26.93 8.33 36.11
C HIS A 91 -25.50 8.84 36.27
N ASN A 92 -25.08 9.02 37.52
CA ASN A 92 -23.73 9.47 37.87
C ASN A 92 -22.93 8.29 38.40
N LEU A 93 -21.76 8.07 37.83
CA LEU A 93 -20.80 7.05 38.23
C LEU A 93 -19.51 7.73 38.71
N PRO A 94 -18.75 7.09 39.61
CA PRO A 94 -17.36 7.48 39.81
C PRO A 94 -16.58 7.34 38.50
N PHE A 95 -15.45 8.03 38.38
CA PHE A 95 -14.57 7.84 37.24
C PHE A 95 -14.13 6.38 37.13
N ILE A 96 -14.46 5.76 36.00
CA ILE A 96 -14.04 4.40 35.61
C ILE A 96 -13.69 4.39 34.11
N PRO A 97 -12.88 3.43 33.62
CA PRO A 97 -12.70 3.24 32.19
C PRO A 97 -14.04 3.06 31.47
N LEU A 98 -14.19 3.65 30.28
CA LEU A 98 -15.44 3.55 29.51
C LEU A 98 -15.81 2.09 29.15
N SER A 99 -14.82 1.20 29.06
CA SER A 99 -15.04 -0.25 28.87
C SER A 99 -15.82 -0.91 30.02
N ASP A 100 -15.78 -0.32 31.21
CA ASP A 100 -16.31 -0.91 32.44
C ASP A 100 -17.69 -0.32 32.79
N VAL A 101 -18.11 0.74 32.08
CA VAL A 101 -19.37 1.45 32.33
C VAL A 101 -20.59 0.55 32.16
N ARG A 102 -20.59 -0.33 31.14
CA ARG A 102 -21.68 -1.27 30.92
C ARG A 102 -21.85 -2.22 32.10
N GLU A 103 -20.74 -2.78 32.58
CA GLU A 103 -20.74 -3.68 33.73
C GLU A 103 -21.21 -2.92 34.98
N ALA A 104 -20.70 -1.71 35.23
CA ALA A 104 -21.14 -0.89 36.36
C ALA A 104 -22.66 -0.61 36.33
N ILE A 105 -23.21 -0.27 35.16
CA ILE A 105 -24.64 -0.05 34.99
C ILE A 105 -25.43 -1.34 35.21
N SER A 106 -24.96 -2.49 34.72
CA SER A 106 -25.67 -3.78 34.84
C SER A 106 -26.08 -4.10 36.29
N TYR A 107 -25.18 -3.86 37.25
CA TYR A 107 -25.44 -4.04 38.68
C TYR A 107 -26.53 -3.10 39.24
N GLN A 108 -26.81 -1.99 38.57
CA GLN A 108 -27.74 -0.93 39.00
C GLN A 108 -28.99 -0.83 38.13
N VAL A 109 -29.10 -1.60 37.05
CA VAL A 109 -30.27 -1.58 36.13
C VAL A 109 -31.58 -1.75 36.89
N LYS A 110 -31.60 -2.63 37.90
CA LYS A 110 -32.78 -2.92 38.74
C LYS A 110 -33.22 -1.72 39.60
N ASP A 111 -32.29 -0.83 39.94
CA ASP A 111 -32.57 0.39 40.69
C ASP A 111 -32.97 1.54 39.75
N LEU A 112 -32.51 1.51 38.50
CA LEU A 112 -32.81 2.54 37.49
C LEU A 112 -34.17 2.34 36.82
N PHE A 113 -34.59 1.09 36.63
CA PHE A 113 -35.78 0.74 35.86
C PHE A 113 -36.66 -0.27 36.58
N PRO A 114 -37.99 -0.24 36.37
CA PRO A 114 -38.93 -1.15 37.03
C PRO A 114 -38.92 -2.57 36.43
N PHE A 115 -37.81 -2.98 35.80
CA PHE A 115 -37.63 -4.26 35.15
C PHE A 115 -36.28 -4.85 35.51
N PRO A 116 -36.18 -6.18 35.61
CA PRO A 116 -34.91 -6.82 35.83
C PRO A 116 -34.04 -6.79 34.56
N GLU A 117 -32.71 -6.88 34.72
CA GLU A 117 -31.75 -6.81 33.61
C GLU A 117 -32.02 -7.89 32.54
N GLU A 118 -32.39 -9.09 32.97
CA GLU A 118 -32.69 -10.22 32.09
C GLU A 118 -33.85 -9.94 31.13
N ASP A 119 -34.75 -9.00 31.44
CA ASP A 119 -35.94 -8.67 30.65
C ASP A 119 -35.78 -7.39 29.81
N VAL A 120 -34.63 -6.73 29.87
CA VAL A 120 -34.38 -5.50 29.12
C VAL A 120 -33.13 -5.57 28.23
N TYR A 121 -33.21 -4.91 27.09
CA TYR A 121 -32.03 -4.42 26.40
C TYR A 121 -31.76 -3.00 26.90
N PHE A 122 -30.52 -2.72 27.27
CA PHE A 122 -30.12 -1.38 27.66
C PHE A 122 -28.79 -0.99 27.02
N ASP A 123 -28.61 0.30 26.81
CA ASP A 123 -27.37 0.89 26.35
C ASP A 123 -27.17 2.25 27.02
N TRP A 124 -25.98 2.82 26.91
CA TRP A 124 -25.63 4.06 27.57
C TRP A 124 -24.86 4.99 26.64
N LYS A 125 -25.00 6.29 26.88
CA LYS A 125 -24.20 7.32 26.22
C LYS A 125 -23.56 8.24 27.25
N LEU A 126 -22.35 8.69 26.99
CA LEU A 126 -21.64 9.64 27.83
C LEU A 126 -22.30 11.03 27.70
N VAL A 127 -22.62 11.66 28.82
CA VAL A 127 -23.08 13.06 28.87
C VAL A 127 -21.92 13.98 29.20
N GLU A 128 -21.18 13.66 30.26
CA GLU A 128 -20.12 14.48 30.82
C GLU A 128 -19.06 13.59 31.47
N GLN A 129 -17.79 13.98 31.35
CA GLN A 129 -16.66 13.32 31.99
C GLN A 129 -15.78 14.37 32.67
N THR A 130 -15.54 14.16 33.95
CA THR A 130 -14.67 14.98 34.79
C THR A 130 -13.57 14.10 35.39
N ALA A 131 -12.64 14.69 36.16
CA ALA A 131 -11.57 13.93 36.81
C ALA A 131 -12.12 12.86 37.79
N ASP A 132 -13.23 13.16 38.46
CA ASP A 132 -13.75 12.33 39.55
C ASP A 132 -15.06 11.61 39.20
N ASN A 133 -15.80 12.10 38.20
CA ASN A 133 -17.15 11.63 37.90
C ASN A 133 -17.40 11.45 36.41
N LEU A 134 -18.23 10.46 36.10
CA LEU A 134 -18.86 10.22 34.81
C LEU A 134 -20.36 10.43 34.93
N LYS A 135 -20.95 11.18 34.01
CA LYS A 135 -22.39 11.28 33.86
C LYS A 135 -22.79 10.60 32.56
N VAL A 136 -23.72 9.66 32.65
CA VAL A 136 -24.24 8.90 31.51
C VAL A 136 -25.75 9.01 31.44
N VAL A 137 -26.31 8.82 30.25
CA VAL A 137 -27.74 8.54 30.08
C VAL A 137 -27.87 7.08 29.73
N VAL A 138 -28.61 6.34 30.54
CA VAL A 138 -28.94 4.93 30.32
C VAL A 138 -30.32 4.86 29.69
N VAL A 139 -30.42 4.12 28.59
CA VAL A 139 -31.67 3.87 27.87
C VAL A 139 -31.97 2.38 27.93
N ALA A 140 -33.19 2.01 28.29
CA ALA A 140 -33.64 0.62 28.36
C ALA A 140 -34.97 0.40 27.64
N ILE A 141 -35.15 -0.78 27.05
CA ILE A 141 -36.37 -1.27 26.41
C ILE A 141 -36.61 -2.73 26.80
N GLN A 142 -37.87 -3.11 27.02
CA GLN A 142 -38.21 -4.51 27.30
C GLN A 142 -37.90 -5.41 26.10
N LYS A 143 -37.22 -6.54 26.34
CA LYS A 143 -36.80 -7.48 25.28
C LYS A 143 -37.95 -7.94 24.40
N LYS A 144 -39.13 -8.21 25.00
CA LYS A 144 -40.37 -8.61 24.29
C LYS A 144 -40.74 -7.72 23.09
N ILE A 145 -40.31 -6.46 23.10
CA ILE A 145 -40.55 -5.52 22.01
C ILE A 145 -39.58 -5.78 20.85
N LEU A 146 -38.28 -5.79 21.11
CA LEU A 146 -37.28 -6.00 20.06
C LEU A 146 -37.22 -7.46 19.59
N ASP A 147 -37.48 -8.42 20.47
CA ASP A 147 -37.48 -9.86 20.16
C ASP A 147 -38.54 -10.25 19.13
N THR A 148 -39.56 -9.43 18.95
CA THR A 148 -40.60 -9.64 17.93
C THR A 148 -40.34 -8.82 16.65
N ILE A 149 -39.79 -7.61 16.79
CA ILE A 149 -39.51 -6.71 15.65
C ILE A 149 -38.26 -7.12 14.87
N VAL A 150 -37.16 -7.46 15.57
CA VAL A 150 -35.86 -7.75 14.95
C VAL A 150 -35.93 -8.98 14.04
N PRO A 151 -36.49 -10.13 14.46
CA PRO A 151 -36.66 -11.27 13.56
C PRO A 151 -37.56 -10.95 12.37
N ALA A 152 -38.64 -10.19 12.57
CA ALA A 152 -39.55 -9.82 11.48
C ALA A 152 -38.85 -8.99 10.38
N LEU A 153 -37.92 -8.10 10.75
CA LEU A 153 -37.09 -7.36 9.81
C LEU A 153 -36.12 -8.29 9.07
N ILE A 154 -35.47 -9.21 9.79
CA ILE A 154 -34.51 -10.17 9.22
C ILE A 154 -35.20 -11.14 8.25
N ASP A 155 -36.40 -11.63 8.58
CA ASP A 155 -37.18 -12.59 7.78
C ASP A 155 -37.56 -12.05 6.40
N ILE A 156 -37.68 -10.73 6.25
CA ILE A 156 -37.95 -10.08 4.95
C ILE A 156 -36.67 -9.66 4.22
N GLY A 157 -35.50 -10.02 4.74
CA GLY A 157 -34.19 -9.75 4.14
C GLY A 157 -33.54 -8.43 4.52
N LEU A 158 -34.10 -7.67 5.48
CA LEU A 158 -33.44 -6.48 6.03
C LEU A 158 -32.36 -6.87 7.05
N LYS A 159 -31.38 -5.98 7.21
CA LYS A 159 -30.26 -6.10 8.15
C LYS A 159 -30.31 -4.91 9.12
N PRO A 160 -31.09 -5.00 10.21
CA PRO A 160 -31.14 -3.92 11.17
C PRO A 160 -29.80 -3.80 11.89
N VAL A 161 -29.18 -2.62 11.88
CA VAL A 161 -27.85 -2.37 12.48
C VAL A 161 -27.89 -1.46 13.70
N SER A 162 -29.02 -0.79 13.93
CA SER A 162 -29.20 0.06 15.10
C SER A 162 -30.67 0.12 15.50
N PHE A 163 -30.92 0.17 16.82
CA PHE A 163 -32.21 0.47 17.41
C PHE A 163 -32.09 1.56 18.45
N GLU A 164 -32.92 2.59 18.36
CA GLU A 164 -32.94 3.65 19.36
C GLU A 164 -34.30 4.35 19.51
N PRO A 165 -34.56 5.06 20.62
CA PRO A 165 -35.73 5.93 20.72
C PRO A 165 -35.63 7.10 19.74
N GLY A 166 -36.76 7.49 19.14
CA GLY A 166 -36.81 8.60 18.18
C GLY A 166 -36.28 9.94 18.71
N ALA A 167 -36.49 10.25 20.00
CA ALA A 167 -36.01 11.49 20.63
C ALA A 167 -34.48 11.57 20.62
N SER A 168 -33.79 10.44 20.76
CA SER A 168 -32.32 10.36 20.65
C SER A 168 -31.85 10.60 19.22
N ALA A 169 -32.65 10.19 18.22
CA ALA A 169 -32.37 10.47 16.82
C ALA A 169 -32.60 11.95 16.49
N LEU A 170 -33.75 12.50 16.88
CA LEU A 170 -34.15 13.87 16.60
C LEU A 170 -33.17 14.90 17.18
N SER A 171 -32.56 14.63 18.34
CA SER A 171 -31.59 15.55 18.96
C SER A 171 -30.39 15.84 18.05
N ARG A 172 -30.05 14.95 17.12
CA ARG A 172 -28.92 15.15 16.19
C ARG A 172 -29.24 16.06 15.01
N LEU A 173 -30.53 16.26 14.70
CA LEU A 173 -30.96 17.17 13.64
C LEU A 173 -30.85 18.64 14.02
N LEU A 174 -30.80 18.92 15.31
CA LEU A 174 -30.72 20.26 15.83
C LEU A 174 -29.29 20.82 15.74
N VAL A 175 -29.20 22.06 15.31
CA VAL A 175 -27.95 22.83 15.29
C VAL A 175 -27.99 23.82 16.43
N PHE A 176 -27.05 23.69 17.36
CA PHE A 176 -26.96 24.54 18.54
C PHE A 176 -25.79 25.50 18.42
N ASN A 177 -26.03 26.77 18.75
CA ASN A 177 -24.94 27.65 19.18
C ASN A 177 -24.51 27.28 20.62
N PRO A 178 -23.29 27.61 21.06
CA PRO A 178 -22.86 27.37 22.44
C PRO A 178 -23.86 27.97 23.45
N GLY A 179 -24.29 27.16 24.42
CA GLY A 179 -25.27 27.56 25.44
C GLY A 179 -26.73 27.55 24.99
N GLN A 180 -27.03 27.15 23.75
CA GLN A 180 -28.41 26.96 23.30
C GLN A 180 -28.95 25.58 23.69
N HIS A 181 -30.24 25.57 24.02
CA HIS A 181 -31.03 24.39 24.34
C HIS A 181 -32.31 24.39 23.52
N ALA A 182 -32.89 23.20 23.34
CA ALA A 182 -34.11 23.06 22.59
C ALA A 182 -35.08 22.12 23.29
N ILE A 183 -36.36 22.46 23.19
CA ILE A 183 -37.45 21.55 23.51
C ILE A 183 -37.96 20.99 22.20
N VAL A 184 -37.73 19.71 21.95
CA VAL A 184 -38.31 19.02 20.80
C VAL A 184 -39.69 18.54 21.20
N THR A 185 -40.72 19.07 20.55
CA THR A 185 -42.10 18.66 20.75
C THR A 185 -42.57 17.90 19.51
N GLU A 186 -42.54 16.58 19.59
CA GLU A 186 -43.06 15.70 18.55
C GLU A 186 -44.55 15.46 18.77
N ILE A 187 -45.40 15.83 17.81
CA ILE A 187 -46.86 15.79 17.96
C ILE A 187 -47.43 14.80 16.95
N ASN A 188 -48.05 13.73 17.43
CA ASN A 188 -48.64 12.68 16.60
C ASN A 188 -50.10 12.41 16.97
N TYR A 189 -50.80 11.63 16.13
CA TYR A 189 -52.22 11.31 16.33
C TYR A 189 -52.54 10.59 17.65
N ARG A 190 -51.62 9.76 18.17
CA ARG A 190 -51.84 8.97 19.41
C ARG A 190 -51.12 9.53 20.64
N GLY A 191 -50.51 10.70 20.52
CA GLY A 191 -49.78 11.35 21.62
C GLY A 191 -48.62 12.21 21.13
N ALA A 192 -48.07 12.99 22.05
CA ALA A 192 -46.93 13.84 21.83
C ALA A 192 -45.77 13.47 22.76
N TYR A 193 -44.55 13.78 22.32
CA TYR A 193 -43.32 13.60 23.08
C TYR A 193 -42.63 14.94 23.25
N VAL A 194 -42.41 15.33 24.50
CA VAL A 194 -41.72 16.57 24.85
C VAL A 194 -40.34 16.20 25.37
N SER A 195 -39.30 16.57 24.64
CA SER A 195 -37.92 16.20 24.94
C SER A 195 -37.04 17.42 25.16
N VAL A 196 -36.27 17.41 26.25
CA VAL A 196 -35.24 18.42 26.52
C VAL A 196 -33.94 17.98 25.88
N VAL A 197 -33.40 18.83 25.01
CA VAL A 197 -32.18 18.58 24.27
C VAL A 197 -31.15 19.67 24.56
N ALA A 198 -29.93 19.23 24.90
CA ALA A 198 -28.76 20.08 25.10
C ALA A 198 -27.61 19.58 24.21
N GLY A 199 -27.14 20.43 23.29
CA GLY A 199 -26.26 19.96 22.22
C GLY A 199 -26.89 18.77 21.48
N LYS A 200 -26.11 17.75 21.10
CA LYS A 200 -26.67 16.59 20.39
C LYS A 200 -27.34 15.55 21.30
N LYS A 201 -27.57 15.86 22.58
CA LYS A 201 -27.98 14.89 23.61
C LYS A 201 -29.38 15.20 24.14
N THR A 202 -30.29 14.23 24.02
CA THR A 202 -31.55 14.20 24.78
C THR A 202 -31.26 13.89 26.24
N LEU A 203 -31.68 14.80 27.13
CA LEU A 203 -31.55 14.69 28.59
C LEU A 203 -32.77 14.01 29.20
N PHE A 204 -33.96 14.38 28.73
CA PHE A 204 -35.23 13.88 29.24
C PHE A 204 -36.30 13.90 28.18
N THR A 205 -37.23 12.96 28.29
CA THR A 205 -38.42 12.88 27.45
C THR A 205 -39.62 12.54 28.33
N THR A 206 -40.71 13.28 28.15
CA THR A 206 -42.02 12.96 28.71
C THR A 206 -43.04 12.77 27.61
N ILE A 207 -44.14 12.10 27.93
CA ILE A 207 -45.16 11.67 26.98
C ILE A 207 -46.49 12.30 27.39
N VAL A 208 -47.17 12.91 26.42
CA VAL A 208 -48.55 13.35 26.53
C VAL A 208 -49.39 12.39 25.71
N ASN A 209 -50.19 11.55 26.36
CA ASN A 209 -51.06 10.62 25.65
C ASN A 209 -52.25 11.36 25.05
N HIS A 210 -52.75 10.87 23.90
CA HIS A 210 -54.02 11.30 23.32
C HIS A 210 -54.97 10.09 23.34
N PRO A 211 -55.76 9.90 24.43
CA PRO A 211 -56.71 8.80 24.53
C PRO A 211 -57.81 8.92 23.48
N GLN A 212 -58.38 7.78 23.06
CA GLN A 212 -59.53 7.81 22.16
C GLN A 212 -60.72 8.52 22.84
N GLY A 213 -61.31 9.49 22.14
CA GLY A 213 -62.44 10.28 22.62
C GLY A 213 -62.06 11.58 23.32
N GLU A 214 -60.78 11.83 23.59
CA GLU A 214 -60.30 13.16 23.97
C GLU A 214 -60.39 14.11 22.76
N THR A 215 -60.71 15.38 23.00
CA THR A 215 -60.77 16.38 21.93
C THR A 215 -59.37 16.94 21.64
N ASP A 216 -59.14 17.33 20.39
CA ASP A 216 -57.88 17.96 19.98
C ASP A 216 -57.53 19.21 20.83
N GLU A 217 -58.53 19.92 21.36
CA GLU A 217 -58.35 21.10 22.22
C GLU A 217 -57.81 20.74 23.62
N VAL A 218 -58.31 19.65 24.22
CA VAL A 218 -57.79 19.15 25.50
C VAL A 218 -56.37 18.61 25.30
N PHE A 219 -56.15 17.82 24.25
CA PHE A 219 -54.83 17.30 23.92
C PHE A 219 -53.82 18.44 23.69
N PHE A 220 -54.22 19.48 22.96
CA PHE A 220 -53.41 20.68 22.74
C PHE A 220 -53.06 21.41 24.05
N THR A 221 -54.05 21.59 24.93
CA THR A 221 -53.84 22.19 26.26
C THR A 221 -52.84 21.36 27.09
N ASN A 222 -52.97 20.03 27.10
CA ASN A 222 -52.08 19.13 27.82
C ASN A 222 -50.63 19.21 27.29
N ILE A 223 -50.44 19.34 25.97
CA ILE A 223 -49.12 19.56 25.37
C ILE A 223 -48.51 20.86 25.87
N ASN A 224 -49.24 21.98 25.78
CA ASN A 224 -48.73 23.29 26.19
C ASN A 224 -48.36 23.33 27.67
N GLN A 225 -49.21 22.77 28.53
CA GLN A 225 -48.94 22.66 29.95
C GLN A 225 -47.67 21.84 30.21
N THR A 226 -47.56 20.67 29.58
CA THR A 226 -46.38 19.80 29.74
C THR A 226 -45.10 20.49 29.29
N VAL A 227 -45.14 21.22 28.17
CA VAL A 227 -43.97 21.98 27.68
C VAL A 227 -43.55 23.03 28.70
N LEU A 228 -44.48 23.80 29.26
CA LEU A 228 -44.20 24.80 30.29
C LEU A 228 -43.64 24.19 31.59
N GLU A 229 -44.21 23.08 32.04
CA GLU A 229 -43.76 22.36 33.24
C GLU A 229 -42.32 21.85 33.06
N VAL A 230 -42.02 21.24 31.92
CA VAL A 230 -40.68 20.74 31.59
C VAL A 230 -39.67 21.89 31.53
N ILE A 231 -40.01 22.99 30.85
CA ILE A 231 -39.14 24.17 30.77
C ILE A 231 -38.88 24.73 32.18
N THR A 232 -39.93 24.89 32.99
CA THR A 232 -39.82 25.44 34.35
C THR A 232 -38.94 24.56 35.23
N TYR A 233 -39.14 23.24 35.18
CA TYR A 233 -38.33 22.29 35.94
C TYR A 233 -36.83 22.37 35.59
N TYR A 234 -36.50 22.36 34.31
CA TYR A 234 -35.10 22.39 33.86
C TYR A 234 -34.45 23.79 33.98
N LYS A 235 -35.25 24.86 33.93
CA LYS A 235 -34.81 26.23 34.28
C LYS A 235 -34.45 26.32 35.77
N ASN A 236 -35.26 25.76 36.65
CA ASN A 236 -34.99 25.74 38.10
C ASN A 236 -33.74 24.92 38.46
N LYS A 237 -33.39 23.91 37.65
CA LYS A 237 -32.14 23.16 37.77
C LYS A 237 -30.91 23.89 37.21
N GLY A 238 -31.07 25.07 36.62
CA GLY A 238 -30.00 25.81 35.97
C GLY A 238 -29.49 25.18 34.68
N ILE A 239 -30.28 24.28 34.07
CA ILE A 239 -29.93 23.61 32.81
C ILE A 239 -30.43 24.40 31.61
N LEU A 240 -31.62 25.02 31.70
CA LEU A 240 -32.19 25.84 30.64
C LEU A 240 -32.11 27.33 30.99
N GLU A 241 -31.71 28.14 30.00
CA GLU A 241 -31.78 29.60 30.07
C GLU A 241 -32.85 30.13 29.12
N GLU A 242 -33.65 31.08 29.60
CA GLU A 242 -34.82 31.60 28.87
C GLU A 242 -34.45 32.25 27.53
N LYS A 243 -33.33 32.98 27.49
CA LYS A 243 -32.84 33.66 26.27
C LYS A 243 -32.29 32.70 25.21
N ASN A 244 -31.97 31.46 25.58
CA ASN A 244 -31.26 30.50 24.75
C ASN A 244 -32.05 29.20 24.52
N THR A 245 -33.35 29.20 24.81
CA THR A 245 -34.22 28.04 24.63
C THR A 245 -35.18 28.25 23.47
N THR A 246 -35.22 27.32 22.52
CA THR A 246 -36.20 27.30 21.42
C THR A 246 -37.06 26.03 21.48
N ILE A 247 -38.24 26.07 20.87
CA ILE A 247 -39.15 24.93 20.75
C ILE A 247 -39.15 24.49 19.29
N ALA A 248 -38.68 23.26 19.04
CA ALA A 248 -38.68 22.65 17.72
C ALA A 248 -39.88 21.69 17.60
N LEU A 249 -40.83 22.01 16.72
CA LEU A 249 -42.01 21.20 16.45
C LEU A 249 -41.74 20.18 15.34
N THR A 250 -42.14 18.94 15.56
CA THR A 250 -42.00 17.83 14.59
C THR A 250 -43.13 16.80 14.73
N GLY A 251 -43.22 15.81 13.86
CA GLY A 251 -44.24 14.76 13.91
C GLY A 251 -45.42 15.00 12.96
N ASP A 252 -46.43 14.11 13.04
CA ASP A 252 -47.56 14.07 12.09
C ASP A 252 -48.39 15.37 12.05
N LEU A 253 -48.59 15.99 13.21
CA LEU A 253 -49.48 17.15 13.38
C LEU A 253 -48.70 18.48 13.42
N ALA A 254 -47.38 18.45 13.32
CA ALA A 254 -46.55 19.65 13.34
C ALA A 254 -46.76 20.47 12.07
N SER A 255 -47.24 21.70 12.26
CA SER A 255 -47.51 22.65 11.19
C SER A 255 -47.31 24.09 11.67
N THR A 256 -47.23 25.03 10.74
CA THR A 256 -47.16 26.47 11.08
C THR A 256 -48.41 26.91 11.83
N GLN A 257 -49.58 26.38 11.45
CA GLN A 257 -50.84 26.63 12.15
C GLN A 257 -50.80 26.12 13.61
N PHE A 258 -50.21 24.94 13.85
CA PHE A 258 -50.04 24.44 15.22
C PHE A 258 -49.09 25.33 16.02
N ALA A 259 -47.97 25.75 15.41
CA ALA A 259 -47.04 26.69 16.04
C ALA A 259 -47.73 28.02 16.40
N ASP A 260 -48.53 28.58 15.49
CA ASP A 260 -49.26 29.82 15.72
C ASP A 260 -50.30 29.71 16.83
N LYS A 261 -50.97 28.56 16.95
CA LYS A 261 -51.86 28.27 18.08
C LYS A 261 -51.09 28.16 19.40
N MET A 262 -49.84 27.70 19.39
CA MET A 262 -49.03 27.46 20.60
C MET A 262 -48.37 28.75 21.13
N LYS A 263 -48.02 29.69 20.26
CA LYS A 263 -47.35 30.96 20.61
C LYS A 263 -48.00 31.75 21.75
N PRO A 264 -49.35 31.90 21.83
CA PRO A 264 -49.99 32.62 22.94
C PRO A 264 -49.84 31.94 24.30
N HIS A 265 -49.63 30.61 24.31
CA HIS A 265 -49.58 29.82 25.54
C HIS A 265 -48.16 29.57 26.04
N VAL A 266 -47.14 29.65 25.16
CA VAL A 266 -45.75 29.32 25.50
C VAL A 266 -44.82 30.47 25.09
N PRO A 267 -44.21 31.20 26.04
CA PRO A 267 -43.44 32.42 25.79
C PRO A 267 -42.01 32.12 25.31
N TYR A 268 -41.86 31.21 24.35
CA TYR A 268 -40.57 30.79 23.78
C TYR A 268 -40.65 30.80 22.25
N PRO A 269 -39.53 31.05 21.53
CA PRO A 269 -39.51 30.93 20.08
C PRO A 269 -39.89 29.51 19.63
N ILE A 270 -40.86 29.41 18.72
CA ILE A 270 -41.38 28.14 18.19
C ILE A 270 -41.07 28.06 16.71
N GLU A 271 -40.39 26.99 16.31
CA GLU A 271 -39.98 26.73 14.92
C GLU A 271 -40.37 25.31 14.51
N LEU A 272 -40.68 25.11 13.23
CA LEU A 272 -40.79 23.76 12.69
C LEU A 272 -39.39 23.20 12.46
N LEU A 273 -39.16 21.96 12.90
CA LEU A 273 -37.94 21.24 12.60
C LEU A 273 -37.95 20.86 11.11
N MET A 274 -37.30 21.67 10.28
CA MET A 274 -37.21 21.44 8.84
C MET A 274 -35.96 20.65 8.50
N THR A 275 -36.13 19.62 7.67
CA THR A 275 -35.05 18.79 7.12
C THR A 275 -35.14 18.76 5.60
N ALA A 276 -34.20 18.07 4.94
CA ALA A 276 -34.17 17.98 3.48
C ALA A 276 -35.44 17.35 2.87
N ILE A 277 -36.24 16.60 3.64
CA ILE A 277 -37.52 16.04 3.18
C ILE A 277 -38.68 17.04 3.24
N SER A 278 -38.51 18.19 3.92
CA SER A 278 -39.52 19.25 4.11
C SER A 278 -40.87 18.76 4.65
N ASN A 279 -40.91 17.60 5.30
CA ASN A 279 -42.10 17.04 5.94
C ASN A 279 -41.74 16.59 7.37
N PRO A 280 -42.20 17.30 8.42
CA PRO A 280 -41.84 16.99 9.80
C PRO A 280 -42.21 15.57 10.26
N ALA A 281 -43.20 14.94 9.62
CA ALA A 281 -43.62 13.56 9.92
C ALA A 281 -42.51 12.52 9.63
N PHE A 282 -41.57 12.84 8.73
CA PHE A 282 -40.45 11.97 8.34
C PHE A 282 -39.15 12.25 9.11
N ASN A 283 -39.10 13.29 9.95
CA ASN A 283 -37.85 13.72 10.59
C ASN A 283 -37.17 12.60 11.39
N LYS A 284 -37.93 11.71 12.05
CA LYS A 284 -37.35 10.56 12.76
C LYS A 284 -36.62 9.61 11.83
N ALA A 285 -37.26 9.21 10.73
CA ALA A 285 -36.63 8.35 9.73
C ALA A 285 -35.44 9.04 9.06
N PHE A 286 -35.53 10.35 8.78
CA PHE A 286 -34.43 11.13 8.25
C PHE A 286 -33.25 11.22 9.24
N ALA A 287 -33.51 11.39 10.54
CA ALA A 287 -32.49 11.45 11.58
C ALA A 287 -31.66 10.18 11.65
N VAL A 288 -32.29 9.00 11.69
CA VAL A 288 -31.55 7.73 11.67
C VAL A 288 -30.88 7.46 10.31
N ALA A 289 -31.48 7.90 9.19
CA ALA A 289 -30.87 7.75 7.86
C ALA A 289 -29.56 8.54 7.70
N THR A 290 -29.48 9.71 8.31
CA THR A 290 -28.31 10.61 8.25
C THR A 290 -27.25 10.33 9.31
N SER A 291 -27.56 9.43 10.26
CA SER A 291 -26.65 9.11 11.37
C SER A 291 -25.60 8.08 10.95
N PRO A 292 -24.36 8.19 11.47
CA PRO A 292 -23.38 7.13 11.30
C PRO A 292 -23.83 5.86 12.05
N ILE A 293 -23.49 4.70 11.51
CA ILE A 293 -23.70 3.43 12.19
C ILE A 293 -22.67 3.34 13.32
N ALA A 294 -23.15 3.29 14.57
CA ALA A 294 -22.35 3.08 15.76
C ALA A 294 -22.77 1.76 16.43
N PRO A 295 -21.81 0.97 16.95
CA PRO A 295 -22.12 -0.25 17.67
C PRO A 295 -22.79 0.05 19.03
N PRO A 296 -23.41 -0.95 19.67
CA PRO A 296 -23.73 -0.87 21.09
C PRO A 296 -22.50 -0.48 21.92
N GLU A 297 -22.71 0.23 23.04
CA GLU A 297 -21.67 0.71 23.96
C GLU A 297 -20.78 1.83 23.39
N ASP A 298 -21.20 2.45 22.29
CA ASP A 298 -20.56 3.66 21.77
C ASP A 298 -20.85 4.87 22.68
N GLU A 299 -19.79 5.57 23.09
CA GLU A 299 -19.90 6.68 24.06
C GLU A 299 -20.79 7.85 23.58
N ASN A 300 -21.06 7.96 22.27
CA ASN A 300 -21.72 9.10 21.65
C ASN A 300 -23.14 8.78 21.15
N SER A 301 -23.56 7.52 21.18
CA SER A 301 -24.82 7.08 20.59
C SER A 301 -25.53 6.06 21.47
N ILE A 302 -26.76 5.71 21.07
CA ILE A 302 -27.53 4.65 21.71
C ILE A 302 -27.82 3.62 20.63
N ASN A 303 -27.49 2.37 20.92
CA ASN A 303 -27.82 1.25 20.06
C ASN A 303 -28.26 0.04 20.89
N LEU A 304 -29.57 -0.15 20.94
CA LEU A 304 -30.25 -1.24 21.65
C LEU A 304 -30.34 -2.52 20.80
N LEU A 305 -29.51 -2.66 19.77
CA LEU A 305 -29.46 -3.87 18.96
C LEU A 305 -29.15 -5.09 19.86
N PRO A 306 -29.94 -6.18 19.77
CA PRO A 306 -29.70 -7.37 20.57
C PRO A 306 -28.26 -7.90 20.42
N PRO A 307 -27.55 -8.25 21.51
CA PRO A 307 -26.17 -8.70 21.47
C PRO A 307 -25.93 -9.92 20.58
N GLU A 308 -26.92 -10.81 20.45
CA GLU A 308 -26.86 -11.99 19.60
C GLU A 308 -26.74 -11.61 18.12
N ILE A 309 -27.48 -10.58 17.72
CA ILE A 309 -27.49 -10.04 16.36
C ILE A 309 -26.20 -9.25 16.10
N GLN A 310 -25.75 -8.45 17.06
CA GLN A 310 -24.47 -7.74 16.98
C GLN A 310 -23.31 -8.72 16.77
N LYS A 311 -23.21 -9.77 17.60
CA LYS A 311 -22.18 -10.82 17.48
C LYS A 311 -22.22 -11.52 16.12
N LYS A 312 -23.42 -11.74 15.55
CA LYS A 312 -23.57 -12.30 14.22
C LYS A 312 -22.96 -11.38 13.16
N TYR A 313 -23.26 -10.09 13.21
CA TYR A 313 -22.69 -9.13 12.26
C TYR A 313 -21.20 -8.92 12.44
N ASP A 314 -20.68 -8.94 13.68
CA ASP A 314 -19.25 -8.83 13.93
C ASP A 314 -18.49 -10.02 13.32
N ARG A 315 -19.02 -11.24 13.44
CA ARG A 315 -18.44 -12.42 12.77
C ARG A 315 -18.51 -12.34 11.25
N GLU A 316 -19.64 -11.89 10.68
CA GLU A 316 -19.77 -11.65 9.24
C GLU A 316 -18.73 -10.62 8.77
N ARG A 317 -18.57 -9.54 9.54
CA ARG A 317 -17.64 -8.45 9.27
C ARG A 317 -16.18 -8.89 9.36
N GLU A 318 -15.80 -9.64 10.39
CA GLU A 318 -14.46 -10.21 10.54
C GLU A 318 -14.12 -11.17 9.39
N THR A 319 -15.08 -12.01 8.99
CA THR A 319 -14.88 -12.94 7.88
C THR A 319 -14.61 -12.19 6.56
N ILE A 320 -15.39 -11.14 6.29
CA ILE A 320 -15.19 -10.28 5.11
C ILE A 320 -13.85 -9.56 5.19
N PHE A 321 -13.49 -9.04 6.38
CA PHE A 321 -12.22 -8.37 6.62
C PHE A 321 -11.04 -9.28 6.29
N TYR A 322 -10.97 -10.48 6.88
CA TYR A 322 -9.89 -11.42 6.63
C TYR A 322 -9.83 -11.86 5.17
N ARG A 323 -10.98 -12.13 4.54
CA ARG A 323 -11.03 -12.46 3.10
C ARG A 323 -10.43 -11.36 2.24
N ASN A 324 -10.80 -10.10 2.50
CA ASN A 324 -10.31 -8.95 1.74
C ASN A 324 -8.82 -8.68 2.02
N LEU A 325 -8.39 -8.85 3.28
CA LEU A 325 -6.99 -8.74 3.68
C LEU A 325 -6.14 -9.78 2.95
N PHE A 326 -6.50 -11.06 3.02
CA PHE A 326 -5.77 -12.14 2.34
C PHE A 326 -5.75 -11.96 0.81
N SER A 327 -6.88 -11.57 0.20
CA SER A 327 -6.94 -11.31 -1.23
C SER A 327 -5.98 -10.20 -1.66
N ARG A 328 -5.99 -9.05 -0.97
CA ARG A 328 -5.12 -7.91 -1.30
C ARG A 328 -3.65 -8.18 -0.99
N SER A 329 -3.35 -8.80 0.15
CA SER A 329 -1.99 -9.23 0.49
C SER A 329 -1.47 -10.25 -0.53
N GLY A 330 -2.30 -11.16 -1.01
CA GLY A 330 -1.96 -12.10 -2.07
C GLY A 330 -1.60 -11.41 -3.39
N VAL A 331 -2.36 -10.40 -3.81
CA VAL A 331 -2.04 -9.58 -5.00
C VAL A 331 -0.68 -8.89 -4.85
N ILE A 332 -0.42 -8.27 -3.70
CA ILE A 332 0.85 -7.58 -3.42
C ILE A 332 2.03 -8.57 -3.47
N LEU A 333 1.90 -9.73 -2.80
CA LEU A 333 2.92 -10.78 -2.82
C LEU A 333 3.14 -11.32 -4.24
N GLY A 334 2.08 -11.48 -5.03
CA GLY A 334 2.17 -11.88 -6.43
C GLY A 334 2.96 -10.88 -7.28
N VAL A 335 2.74 -9.57 -7.09
CA VAL A 335 3.51 -8.51 -7.77
C VAL A 335 4.98 -8.57 -7.38
N PHE A 336 5.30 -8.71 -6.09
CA PHE A 336 6.68 -8.86 -5.64
C PHE A 336 7.34 -10.13 -6.17
N PHE A 337 6.60 -11.24 -6.26
CA PHE A 337 7.10 -12.49 -6.81
C PHE A 337 7.42 -12.36 -8.30
N ILE A 338 6.51 -11.76 -9.09
CA ILE A 338 6.75 -11.46 -10.51
C ILE A 338 7.96 -10.53 -10.68
N PHE A 339 8.04 -9.47 -9.87
CA PHE A 339 9.20 -8.56 -9.88
C PHE A 339 10.50 -9.30 -9.55
N SER A 340 10.49 -10.20 -8.57
CA SER A 340 11.64 -11.03 -8.21
C SER A 340 12.05 -11.96 -9.35
N ILE A 341 11.10 -12.59 -10.05
CA ILE A 341 11.38 -13.40 -11.25
C ILE A 341 12.00 -12.54 -12.34
N VAL A 342 11.42 -11.38 -12.65
CA VAL A 342 11.94 -10.47 -13.68
C VAL A 342 13.37 -10.02 -13.33
N LEU A 343 13.60 -9.65 -12.08
CA LEU A 343 14.92 -9.27 -11.59
C LEU A 343 15.92 -10.43 -11.67
N PHE A 344 15.50 -11.64 -11.30
CA PHE A 344 16.33 -12.85 -11.40
C PHE A 344 16.72 -13.15 -12.85
N VAL A 345 15.76 -13.11 -13.78
CA VAL A 345 16.00 -13.30 -15.22
C VAL A 345 16.95 -12.23 -15.76
N PHE A 346 16.71 -10.95 -15.40
CA PHE A 346 17.58 -9.83 -15.79
C PHE A 346 19.02 -10.02 -15.29
N LEU A 347 19.21 -10.37 -14.02
CA LEU A 347 20.53 -10.63 -13.44
C LEU A 347 21.23 -11.82 -14.10
N THR A 348 20.47 -12.86 -14.45
CA THR A 348 21.02 -14.04 -15.16
C THR A 348 21.50 -13.67 -16.56
N PHE A 349 20.77 -12.80 -17.26
CA PHE A 349 21.14 -12.32 -18.59
C PHE A 349 22.41 -11.45 -18.54
N GLU A 350 22.50 -10.52 -17.58
CA GLU A 350 23.71 -9.70 -17.39
C GLU A 350 24.92 -10.54 -16.97
N ARG A 351 24.72 -11.60 -16.16
CA ARG A 351 25.79 -12.55 -15.83
C ARG A 351 26.35 -13.23 -17.08
N GLN A 352 25.50 -13.76 -17.96
CA GLN A 352 25.94 -14.39 -19.22
C GLN A 352 26.67 -13.38 -20.13
N ARG A 353 26.19 -12.14 -20.18
CA ARG A 353 26.84 -11.05 -20.92
C ARG A 353 28.22 -10.70 -20.36
N LEU A 354 28.38 -10.72 -19.04
CA LEU A 354 29.70 -10.55 -18.40
C LEU A 354 30.63 -11.73 -18.69
N GLU A 355 30.15 -12.97 -18.54
CA GLU A 355 30.94 -14.18 -18.78
C GLU A 355 31.46 -14.23 -20.22
N SER A 356 30.62 -13.92 -21.21
CA SER A 356 31.03 -13.82 -22.62
C SER A 356 32.06 -12.72 -22.88
N ARG A 357 31.93 -11.54 -22.24
CA ARG A 357 32.96 -10.48 -22.30
C ARG A 357 34.28 -10.95 -21.70
N VAL A 358 34.26 -11.59 -20.52
CA VAL A 358 35.46 -12.12 -19.87
C VAL A 358 36.12 -13.18 -20.76
N GLN A 359 35.36 -14.09 -21.37
CA GLN A 359 35.88 -15.07 -22.32
C GLN A 359 36.57 -14.40 -23.50
N SER A 360 35.92 -13.43 -24.15
CA SER A 360 36.52 -12.71 -25.29
C SER A 360 37.83 -11.97 -24.91
N ILE A 361 37.88 -11.34 -23.73
CA ILE A 361 39.09 -10.67 -23.24
C ILE A 361 40.18 -11.71 -22.94
N THR A 362 39.81 -12.85 -22.37
CA THR A 362 40.75 -13.94 -22.06
C THR A 362 41.32 -14.55 -23.33
N GLU A 363 40.49 -14.79 -24.36
CA GLU A 363 40.94 -15.27 -25.68
C GLU A 363 41.88 -14.27 -26.35
N ILE A 364 41.55 -12.97 -26.33
CA ILE A 364 42.45 -11.92 -26.83
C ILE A 364 43.77 -11.94 -26.07
N THR A 365 43.74 -12.06 -24.74
CA THR A 365 44.95 -12.09 -23.89
C THR A 365 45.80 -13.34 -24.13
N VAL A 366 45.18 -14.51 -24.31
CA VAL A 366 45.87 -15.77 -24.62
C VAL A 366 46.46 -15.75 -26.02
N SER A 367 45.74 -15.19 -27.00
CA SER A 367 46.23 -15.05 -28.38
C SER A 367 47.30 -13.95 -28.52
N GLN A 368 47.38 -13.02 -27.57
CA GLN A 368 48.43 -12.00 -27.47
C GLN A 368 49.60 -12.39 -26.55
N LYS A 369 49.70 -13.63 -26.06
CA LYS A 369 50.96 -14.10 -25.49
C LYS A 369 52.05 -13.85 -26.55
N PRO A 370 53.09 -13.05 -26.26
CA PRO A 370 54.16 -12.84 -27.22
C PRO A 370 54.71 -14.20 -27.56
N ASP A 371 54.96 -14.43 -28.85
CA ASP A 371 55.48 -15.66 -29.43
C ASP A 371 56.84 -15.98 -28.76
N THR A 372 56.78 -16.57 -27.57
CA THR A 372 57.93 -16.75 -26.67
C THR A 372 59.00 -17.59 -27.34
N GLN A 373 58.59 -18.44 -28.30
CA GLN A 373 59.49 -19.18 -29.17
C GLN A 373 60.29 -18.26 -30.10
N LYS A 374 59.67 -17.26 -30.74
CA LYS A 374 60.42 -16.31 -31.60
C LYS A 374 61.42 -15.47 -30.81
N LEU A 375 61.06 -15.01 -29.61
CA LEU A 375 61.99 -14.25 -28.75
C LEU A 375 63.16 -15.11 -28.28
N LEU A 376 62.92 -16.38 -27.92
CA LEU A 376 63.98 -17.32 -27.55
C LEU A 376 64.89 -17.66 -28.74
N LEU A 377 64.31 -17.85 -29.93
CA LEU A 377 65.06 -18.14 -31.15
C LEU A 377 65.96 -16.97 -31.57
N LEU A 378 65.45 -15.74 -31.48
CA LEU A 378 66.20 -14.53 -31.82
C LEU A 378 67.43 -14.35 -30.91
N ASN A 379 67.26 -14.59 -29.61
CA ASN A 379 68.36 -14.51 -28.65
C ASN A 379 69.41 -15.61 -28.87
N ALA A 380 68.99 -16.83 -29.24
CA ALA A 380 69.92 -17.90 -29.57
C ALA A 380 70.73 -17.59 -30.84
N GLN A 381 70.09 -17.05 -31.88
CA GLN A 381 70.76 -16.65 -33.11
C GLN A 381 71.76 -15.51 -32.90
N ALA A 382 71.39 -14.49 -32.11
CA ALA A 382 72.28 -13.38 -31.79
C ALA A 382 73.55 -13.85 -31.08
N LYS A 383 73.44 -14.87 -30.20
CA LYS A 383 74.58 -15.43 -29.48
C LYS A 383 75.57 -16.15 -30.40
N ASN A 384 75.06 -16.93 -31.37
CA ASN A 384 75.91 -17.65 -32.34
C ASN A 384 76.70 -16.70 -33.26
N ILE A 385 76.13 -15.54 -33.61
CA ILE A 385 76.81 -14.55 -34.46
C ILE A 385 78.00 -13.91 -33.72
N VAL A 386 77.85 -13.66 -32.41
CA VAL A 386 78.92 -13.09 -31.57
C VAL A 386 80.07 -14.07 -31.36
N GLU A 387 79.78 -15.37 -31.27
CA GLU A 387 80.81 -16.41 -31.07
C GLU A 387 81.66 -16.71 -32.33
N LEU A 388 81.15 -16.44 -33.54
CA LEU A 388 81.85 -16.72 -34.82
C LEU A 388 82.76 -15.58 -35.32
N ALA A 389 82.68 -14.39 -34.74
CA ALA A 389 83.44 -13.22 -35.18
C ALA A 389 84.99 -13.33 -35.06
N PRO A 390 85.58 -14.01 -34.06
CA PRO A 390 87.04 -14.06 -33.91
C PRO A 390 87.78 -15.07 -34.82
N MET A 391 87.09 -15.88 -35.63
CA MET A 391 87.69 -17.01 -36.37
C MET A 391 88.12 -16.71 -37.83
N ARG A 392 88.09 -15.46 -38.30
CA ARG A 392 88.60 -15.11 -39.65
C ARG A 392 90.10 -14.83 -39.65
N LYS A 393 90.94 -15.77 -40.11
CA LYS A 393 92.34 -15.51 -40.52
C LYS A 393 92.34 -15.00 -41.98
N THR A 394 92.93 -13.84 -42.28
CA THR A 394 92.84 -13.20 -43.61
C THR A 394 94.09 -13.42 -44.48
N ALA A 395 93.92 -13.41 -45.81
CA ALA A 395 94.96 -13.57 -46.84
C ALA A 395 96.22 -12.69 -46.65
N ARG A 396 96.07 -11.56 -45.94
CA ARG A 396 97.13 -10.58 -45.70
C ARG A 396 98.35 -11.18 -45.00
N ASP A 397 98.14 -12.04 -44.00
CA ASP A 397 99.24 -12.57 -43.20
C ASP A 397 100.10 -13.55 -44.01
N LYS A 398 99.47 -14.30 -44.93
CA LYS A 398 100.17 -15.27 -45.80
C LYS A 398 100.88 -14.60 -46.99
N LEU A 399 100.38 -13.47 -47.49
CA LEU A 399 101.10 -12.67 -48.50
C LEU A 399 102.45 -12.16 -47.99
N GLN A 400 102.55 -11.81 -46.70
CA GLN A 400 103.82 -11.41 -46.09
C GLN A 400 104.85 -12.54 -46.13
N VAL A 401 104.41 -13.78 -45.89
CA VAL A 401 105.28 -14.97 -45.96
C VAL A 401 105.75 -15.22 -47.40
N ILE A 402 104.85 -15.13 -48.37
CA ILE A 402 105.18 -15.26 -49.80
C ILE A 402 106.21 -14.21 -50.22
N ALA A 403 106.04 -12.96 -49.77
CA ALA A 403 106.95 -11.86 -50.06
C ALA A 403 108.40 -12.17 -49.60
N ASN A 404 108.56 -12.81 -48.44
CA ASN A 404 109.87 -13.16 -47.89
C ASN A 404 110.54 -14.35 -48.61
N LEU A 405 109.77 -15.19 -49.31
CA LEU A 405 110.29 -16.37 -50.00
C LEU A 405 110.69 -16.10 -51.46
N LEU A 406 110.31 -14.95 -52.03
CA LEU A 406 110.60 -14.57 -53.41
C LEU A 406 112.10 -14.30 -53.65
N PRO A 407 112.74 -15.01 -54.59
CA PRO A 407 114.07 -14.65 -55.05
C PRO A 407 114.06 -13.29 -55.77
N PRO A 408 115.15 -12.50 -55.73
CA PRO A 408 115.21 -11.17 -56.37
C PRO A 408 114.95 -11.19 -57.87
N ALA A 409 115.29 -12.29 -58.54
CA ALA A 409 115.14 -12.49 -60.00
C ALA A 409 113.74 -12.99 -60.42
N VAL A 410 112.79 -13.05 -59.47
CA VAL A 410 111.39 -13.46 -59.71
C VAL A 410 110.47 -12.33 -59.31
N HIS A 411 109.69 -11.82 -60.26
CA HIS A 411 108.78 -10.71 -60.05
C HIS A 411 107.33 -11.14 -60.25
N ILE A 412 106.52 -11.02 -59.18
CA ILE A 412 105.07 -11.25 -59.26
C ILE A 412 104.41 -10.02 -59.84
N THR A 413 103.64 -10.21 -60.91
CA THR A 413 102.85 -9.16 -61.56
C THR A 413 101.39 -9.21 -61.12
N GLN A 414 100.88 -10.39 -60.74
CA GLN A 414 99.50 -10.57 -60.31
C GLN A 414 99.39 -11.69 -59.26
N TRP A 415 98.49 -11.51 -58.30
CA TRP A 415 98.11 -12.55 -57.35
C TRP A 415 96.60 -12.58 -57.15
N GLU A 416 96.08 -13.77 -56.89
CA GLU A 416 94.68 -14.04 -56.54
C GLU A 416 94.62 -14.99 -55.34
N PHE A 417 93.64 -14.77 -54.46
CA PHE A 417 93.38 -15.64 -53.31
C PHE A 417 91.91 -16.04 -53.25
N ASP A 418 91.64 -17.34 -53.37
CA ASP A 418 90.30 -17.91 -53.18
C ASP A 418 90.13 -18.33 -51.71
N ASP A 419 89.38 -17.52 -50.94
CA ASP A 419 89.13 -17.76 -49.51
C ASP A 419 88.31 -19.04 -49.26
N THR A 420 87.54 -19.52 -50.24
CA THR A 420 86.75 -20.74 -50.09
C THR A 420 87.63 -21.99 -50.21
N LYS A 421 88.66 -21.92 -51.07
CA LYS A 421 89.61 -23.02 -51.30
C LYS A 421 90.93 -22.86 -50.54
N GLN A 422 91.14 -21.72 -49.89
CA GLN A 422 92.41 -21.31 -49.28
C GLN A 422 93.58 -21.42 -50.29
N GLN A 423 93.35 -21.01 -51.54
CA GLN A 423 94.31 -21.18 -52.64
C GLN A 423 94.87 -19.84 -53.10
N PHE A 424 96.20 -19.75 -53.19
CA PHE A 424 96.89 -18.67 -53.89
C PHE A 424 97.21 -19.08 -55.32
N ILE A 425 97.02 -18.14 -56.25
CA ILE A 425 97.52 -18.22 -57.61
C ILE A 425 98.37 -16.97 -57.85
N LEU A 426 99.65 -17.17 -58.14
CA LEU A 426 100.60 -16.11 -58.43
C LEU A 426 101.02 -16.19 -59.90
N GLN A 427 101.13 -15.04 -60.55
CA GLN A 427 101.63 -14.92 -61.90
C GLN A 427 102.75 -13.88 -61.95
N GLY A 428 103.77 -14.14 -62.75
CA GLY A 428 104.96 -13.31 -62.77
C GLY A 428 105.94 -13.66 -63.87
N GLU A 429 107.09 -12.99 -63.83
CA GLU A 429 108.22 -13.22 -64.72
C GLU A 429 109.45 -13.62 -63.91
N ALA A 430 110.18 -14.63 -64.38
CA ALA A 430 111.45 -15.05 -63.80
C ALA A 430 112.57 -14.90 -64.83
N GLU A 431 113.71 -14.31 -64.43
CA GLU A 431 114.83 -14.06 -65.35
C GLU A 431 115.43 -15.36 -65.92
N SER A 432 115.43 -16.45 -65.13
CA SER A 432 115.86 -17.77 -65.57
C SER A 432 114.98 -18.90 -65.04
N ARG A 433 114.95 -20.02 -65.76
CA ARG A 433 114.22 -21.23 -65.33
C ARG A 433 114.71 -21.75 -63.97
N THR A 434 116.00 -21.62 -63.69
CA THR A 434 116.59 -22.03 -62.41
C THR A 434 116.05 -21.21 -61.25
N ASP A 435 115.82 -19.91 -61.43
CA ASP A 435 115.29 -19.04 -60.36
C ASP A 435 113.82 -19.33 -60.05
N LEU A 436 113.03 -19.66 -61.08
CA LEU A 436 111.63 -20.06 -60.89
C LEU A 436 111.51 -21.41 -60.16
N LEU A 437 112.39 -22.36 -60.47
CA LEU A 437 112.44 -23.64 -59.76
C LEU A 437 112.91 -23.46 -58.31
N ASP A 438 113.85 -22.55 -58.05
CA ASP A 438 114.24 -22.20 -56.67
C ASP A 438 113.06 -21.59 -55.90
N PHE A 439 112.29 -20.68 -56.51
CA PHE A 439 111.09 -20.14 -55.87
C PHE A 439 110.07 -21.23 -55.54
N LYS A 440 109.81 -22.17 -56.47
CA LYS A 440 108.94 -23.32 -56.21
C LYS A 440 109.47 -24.14 -55.02
N MET A 441 110.78 -24.43 -54.99
CA MET A 441 111.38 -25.20 -53.90
C MET A 441 111.25 -24.50 -52.54
N ARG A 442 111.40 -23.17 -52.49
CA ARG A 442 111.22 -22.39 -51.25
C ARG A 442 109.78 -22.41 -50.75
N LEU A 443 108.80 -22.36 -51.66
CA LEU A 443 107.38 -22.49 -51.30
C LEU A 443 107.08 -23.90 -50.78
N ASP A 444 107.56 -24.95 -51.46
CA ASP A 444 107.41 -26.35 -51.04
C ASP A 444 108.06 -26.62 -49.68
N ALA A 445 109.20 -25.98 -49.39
CA ALA A 445 109.92 -26.11 -48.13
C ALA A 445 109.28 -25.34 -46.96
N SER A 446 108.28 -24.50 -47.22
CA SER A 446 107.59 -23.76 -46.17
C SER A 446 106.57 -24.63 -45.44
N ASP A 447 106.48 -24.47 -44.12
CA ASP A 447 105.45 -25.14 -43.31
C ASP A 447 104.04 -24.53 -43.51
N GLU A 448 103.93 -23.48 -44.32
CA GLU A 448 102.73 -22.65 -44.45
C GLU A 448 101.91 -22.94 -45.71
N PHE A 449 102.53 -23.57 -46.72
CA PHE A 449 101.87 -23.86 -48.00
C PHE A 449 101.99 -25.35 -48.34
N ASP A 450 100.98 -25.87 -49.04
CA ASP A 450 100.92 -27.25 -49.55
C ASP A 450 100.49 -27.27 -51.02
N ARG A 451 100.80 -28.37 -51.71
CA ARG A 451 100.40 -28.66 -53.09
C ARG A 451 100.82 -27.59 -54.10
N ILE A 452 102.10 -27.21 -54.07
CA ILE A 452 102.64 -26.21 -54.99
C ILE A 452 102.69 -26.77 -56.41
N THR A 453 101.86 -26.22 -57.28
CA THR A 453 101.70 -26.65 -58.67
C THR A 453 102.21 -25.57 -59.62
N LEU A 454 103.24 -25.91 -60.39
CA LEU A 454 103.80 -25.09 -61.46
C LEU A 454 103.57 -25.83 -62.80
N PRO A 455 102.69 -25.35 -63.69
CA PRO A 455 102.43 -25.96 -64.98
C PRO A 455 103.70 -26.00 -65.85
N LEU A 456 103.86 -27.06 -66.63
CA LEU A 456 105.03 -27.29 -67.50
C LEU A 456 105.26 -26.14 -68.49
N ASP A 457 104.19 -25.51 -68.97
CA ASP A 457 104.21 -24.35 -69.86
C ASP A 457 105.04 -23.18 -69.27
N SER A 458 105.09 -23.05 -67.94
CA SER A 458 105.88 -22.01 -67.25
C SER A 458 107.40 -22.28 -67.27
N LEU A 459 107.84 -23.45 -67.76
CA LEU A 459 109.24 -23.90 -67.78
C LEU A 459 109.78 -24.10 -69.22
N GLU A 460 109.01 -23.73 -70.25
CA GLU A 460 109.37 -23.94 -71.67
C GLU A 460 110.57 -23.09 -72.12
N LEU A 461 110.67 -21.85 -71.63
CA LEU A 461 111.74 -20.92 -72.00
C LEU A 461 112.90 -21.00 -71.00
N ALA A 462 114.14 -20.95 -71.51
CA ALA A 462 115.32 -21.05 -70.65
C ALA A 462 115.61 -19.75 -69.86
N ARG A 463 115.14 -18.59 -70.36
CA ARG A 463 115.31 -17.24 -69.77
C ARG A 463 114.05 -16.40 -69.99
N ASN A 464 113.80 -15.44 -69.09
CA ASN A 464 112.65 -14.52 -69.08
C ASN A 464 111.30 -15.25 -69.27
N SER A 465 111.04 -16.23 -68.40
CA SER A 465 109.85 -17.07 -68.48
C SER A 465 108.71 -16.46 -67.68
N ARG A 466 107.56 -16.27 -68.34
CA ARG A 466 106.30 -15.98 -67.63
C ARG A 466 105.80 -17.25 -66.98
N PHE A 467 105.39 -17.15 -65.72
CA PHE A 467 104.91 -18.30 -64.95
C PHE A 467 103.57 -18.03 -64.29
N SER A 468 102.84 -19.11 -64.03
CA SER A 468 101.73 -19.13 -63.09
C SER A 468 101.94 -20.28 -62.11
N ILE A 469 102.00 -19.99 -60.83
CA ILE A 469 102.16 -21.00 -59.77
C ILE A 469 100.97 -20.91 -58.82
N SER A 470 100.46 -22.07 -58.41
CA SER A 470 99.34 -22.11 -57.46
C SER A 470 99.64 -23.05 -56.30
N PHE A 471 99.15 -22.72 -55.11
CA PHE A 471 99.38 -23.48 -53.89
C PHE A 471 98.28 -23.20 -52.86
N LEU A 472 98.08 -24.14 -51.94
CA LEU A 472 97.11 -24.03 -50.85
C LEU A 472 97.79 -23.53 -49.58
N VAL A 473 97.08 -22.77 -48.77
CA VAL A 473 97.49 -22.41 -47.41
C VAL A 473 97.23 -23.63 -46.52
N LYS A 474 98.24 -24.07 -45.76
CA LYS A 474 98.08 -25.10 -44.72
C LYS A 474 97.26 -24.51 -43.56
N GLU A 475 96.31 -25.28 -43.03
CA GLU A 475 95.43 -24.88 -41.92
C GLU A 475 96.18 -24.58 -40.62
#